data_AF-C0PEU7-F1
#
_entry.id   AF-C0PEU7-F1
#
_cell.length_a   1.000
_cell.length_b   1.000
_cell.length_c   1.000
_cell.angle_alpha   90.00
_cell.angle_beta   90.00
_cell.angle_gamma   90.00
#
_symmetry.space_group_name_H-M   'P 1'
#
loop_
_entity.id
_entity.type
_entity.pdbx_description
1 polymer ?
#
loop_
_entity_poly.entity_id
_entity_poly.type
_entity_poly.pdbx_seq_one_letter_code
_entity_poly.pdbx_strand_id
1 'polypeptide(L)'
;MLTLSGHLTAKSDIYSFGVVLLEVLSGRRAIDKNRPQGEHNLVEWARPYLTHKRKIFRILDTRLEGQYNLDGAQAIAALSLECPSYEAKMRPTMDAVVTILEELQDSGEAEKRQGPKAGTKQAPAAAAASASKSSRKLRRRTLGGTKETTVGPNPKPLLARSR
;
A
#
# COMPACT_ATOMS: atom_id res chain seq x y z
N MET A 1 1.04 -17.17 -22.12
CA MET A 1 -0.10 -18.08 -22.39
C MET A 1 -0.78 -17.61 -23.68
N LEU A 2 -0.29 -18.06 -24.83
CA LEU A 2 -1.05 -18.03 -26.09
C LEU A 2 -1.81 -19.35 -26.21
N THR A 3 -2.82 -19.44 -27.08
CA THR A 3 -3.32 -20.75 -27.51
C THR A 3 -2.22 -21.47 -28.28
N LEU A 4 -2.16 -22.81 -28.19
CA LEU A 4 -1.15 -23.62 -28.90
C LEU A 4 -1.18 -23.44 -30.42
N SER A 5 -2.30 -22.95 -30.97
CA SER A 5 -2.48 -22.61 -32.40
C SER A 5 -1.97 -21.21 -32.79
N GLY A 6 -1.40 -20.43 -31.87
CA GLY A 6 -0.77 -19.13 -32.18
C GLY A 6 -1.68 -18.04 -32.73
N HIS A 7 -3.01 -18.15 -32.54
CA HIS A 7 -3.97 -17.21 -33.13
C HIS A 7 -3.97 -15.86 -32.40
N LEU A 8 -3.60 -14.81 -33.11
CA LEU A 8 -3.80 -13.41 -32.70
C LEU A 8 -5.30 -13.10 -32.66
N THR A 9 -5.77 -12.51 -31.56
CA THR A 9 -7.17 -12.14 -31.35
C THR A 9 -7.25 -10.94 -30.41
N ALA A 10 -8.30 -10.13 -30.49
CA ALA A 10 -8.50 -9.04 -29.51
C ALA A 10 -8.40 -9.53 -28.05
N LYS A 11 -8.77 -10.79 -27.76
CA LYS A 11 -8.62 -11.40 -26.42
C LYS A 11 -7.17 -11.77 -26.04
N SER A 12 -6.24 -12.01 -26.97
CA SER A 12 -4.79 -12.08 -26.67
C SER A 12 -4.20 -10.70 -26.41
N ASP A 13 -4.77 -9.68 -27.06
CA ASP A 13 -4.27 -8.32 -26.98
C ASP A 13 -4.69 -7.69 -25.64
N ILE A 14 -5.95 -7.90 -25.23
CA ILE A 14 -6.47 -7.62 -23.87
C ILE A 14 -5.64 -8.34 -22.79
N TYR A 15 -5.26 -9.60 -23.00
CA TYR A 15 -4.40 -10.32 -22.04
C TYR A 15 -3.04 -9.64 -21.90
N SER A 16 -2.43 -9.26 -23.01
CA SER A 16 -1.12 -8.60 -23.05
C SER A 16 -1.18 -7.19 -22.45
N PHE A 17 -2.23 -6.42 -22.74
CA PHE A 17 -2.52 -5.14 -22.11
C PHE A 17 -2.67 -5.29 -20.58
N GLY A 18 -3.39 -6.32 -20.12
CA GLY A 18 -3.54 -6.61 -18.69
C GLY A 18 -2.22 -6.94 -17.97
N VAL A 19 -1.24 -7.53 -18.68
CA VAL A 19 0.12 -7.72 -18.17
C VAL A 19 0.86 -6.37 -18.08
N VAL A 20 0.81 -5.55 -19.13
CA VAL A 20 1.46 -4.22 -19.13
C VAL A 20 0.86 -3.29 -18.08
N LEU A 21 -0.46 -3.31 -17.87
CA LEU A 21 -1.12 -2.55 -16.82
C LEU A 21 -0.61 -2.95 -15.41
N LEU A 22 -0.36 -4.24 -15.21
CA LEU A 22 0.24 -4.76 -13.98
C LEU A 22 1.73 -4.41 -13.83
N GLU A 23 2.49 -4.33 -14.92
CA GLU A 23 3.88 -3.80 -14.91
C GLU A 23 3.89 -2.32 -14.48
N VAL A 24 3.04 -1.49 -15.11
CA VAL A 24 2.89 -0.06 -14.77
C VAL A 24 2.44 0.13 -13.32
N LEU A 25 1.48 -0.67 -12.85
CA LEU A 25 0.95 -0.59 -11.48
C LEU A 25 2.01 -0.94 -10.42
N SER A 26 2.96 -1.82 -10.74
CA SER A 26 3.89 -2.42 -9.76
C SER A 26 5.37 -2.05 -9.91
N GLY A 27 5.76 -1.40 -11.01
CA GLY A 27 7.17 -1.13 -11.32
C GLY A 27 8.01 -2.38 -11.56
N ARG A 28 7.39 -3.57 -11.67
CA ARG A 28 8.05 -4.87 -11.90
C ARG A 28 7.94 -5.25 -13.38
N ARG A 29 8.94 -5.99 -13.87
CA ARG A 29 8.88 -6.66 -15.16
C ARG A 29 7.91 -7.85 -15.13
N ALA A 30 7.20 -8.09 -16.24
CA ALA A 30 6.28 -9.20 -16.43
C ALA A 30 6.94 -10.57 -16.25
N ILE A 31 8.19 -10.69 -16.71
CA ILE A 31 9.04 -11.88 -16.55
C ILE A 31 10.37 -11.46 -15.92
N ASP A 32 10.73 -12.04 -14.78
CA ASP A 32 11.93 -11.69 -14.02
C ASP A 32 12.64 -12.93 -13.46
N LYS A 33 13.56 -13.49 -14.26
CA LYS A 33 14.32 -14.73 -13.96
C LYS A 33 15.30 -14.61 -12.79
N ASN A 34 15.47 -13.40 -12.23
CA ASN A 34 16.36 -13.14 -11.10
C ASN A 34 15.66 -13.25 -9.73
N ARG A 35 14.35 -13.55 -9.72
CA ARG A 35 13.52 -13.70 -8.52
C ARG A 35 13.47 -15.16 -8.04
N PRO A 36 12.90 -15.43 -6.85
CA PRO A 36 12.62 -16.80 -6.43
C PRO A 36 11.69 -17.55 -7.40
N GLN A 37 11.74 -18.88 -7.37
CA GLN A 37 10.77 -19.71 -8.08
C GLN A 37 9.35 -19.39 -7.60
N GLY A 38 8.40 -19.26 -8.54
CA GLY A 38 7.04 -18.76 -8.28
C GLY A 38 6.90 -17.22 -8.34
N GLU A 39 7.98 -16.45 -8.31
CA GLU A 39 7.96 -14.98 -8.51
C GLU A 39 8.41 -14.56 -9.92
N HIS A 40 8.85 -15.49 -10.76
CA HIS A 40 9.32 -15.20 -12.13
C HIS A 40 8.25 -14.57 -13.03
N ASN A 41 6.97 -14.89 -12.82
CA ASN A 41 5.84 -14.38 -13.59
C ASN A 41 5.04 -13.40 -12.74
N LEU A 42 4.90 -12.16 -13.22
CA LEU A 42 4.25 -11.08 -12.49
C LEU A 42 2.77 -11.35 -12.20
N VAL A 43 2.06 -11.98 -13.12
CA VAL A 43 0.62 -12.29 -12.97
C VAL A 43 0.43 -13.39 -11.91
N GLU A 44 1.24 -14.43 -11.94
CA GLU A 44 1.19 -15.54 -10.97
C GLU A 44 1.49 -15.03 -9.55
N TRP A 45 2.51 -14.17 -9.41
CA TRP A 45 2.83 -13.51 -8.15
C TRP A 45 1.72 -12.56 -7.67
N ALA A 46 1.13 -11.74 -8.55
CA ALA A 46 0.17 -10.71 -8.15
C ALA A 46 -1.20 -11.27 -7.76
N ARG A 47 -1.68 -12.35 -8.40
CA ARG A 47 -3.00 -12.96 -8.16
C ARG A 47 -3.44 -13.04 -6.69
N PRO A 48 -2.69 -13.66 -5.74
CA PRO A 48 -3.11 -13.78 -4.33
C PRO A 48 -3.29 -12.44 -3.59
N TYR A 49 -2.66 -11.37 -4.08
CA TYR A 49 -2.82 -10.01 -3.59
C TYR A 49 -4.02 -9.32 -4.27
N LEU A 50 -4.14 -9.43 -5.61
CA LEU A 50 -5.22 -8.84 -6.40
C LEU A 50 -6.62 -9.32 -5.98
N THR A 51 -6.77 -10.59 -5.60
CA THR A 51 -8.07 -11.15 -5.11
C THR A 51 -8.60 -10.44 -3.86
N HIS A 52 -7.78 -9.67 -3.13
CA HIS A 52 -8.16 -9.03 -1.88
C HIS A 52 -7.91 -7.51 -1.97
N LYS A 53 -8.97 -6.68 -2.05
CA LYS A 53 -8.85 -5.21 -2.06
C LYS A 53 -7.85 -4.66 -1.01
N ARG A 54 -7.92 -5.18 0.23
CA ARG A 54 -7.00 -4.83 1.34
C ARG A 54 -5.53 -5.25 1.18
N LYS A 55 -5.15 -6.03 0.16
CA LYS A 55 -3.76 -6.45 -0.10
C LYS A 55 -3.10 -5.72 -1.28
N ILE A 56 -3.84 -4.92 -2.05
CA ILE A 56 -3.35 -4.28 -3.28
C ILE A 56 -2.12 -3.39 -3.03
N PHE A 57 -1.99 -2.78 -1.85
CA PHE A 57 -0.80 -2.00 -1.44
C PHE A 57 0.52 -2.81 -1.41
N ARG A 58 0.48 -4.15 -1.52
CA ARG A 58 1.67 -5.00 -1.69
C ARG A 58 2.14 -5.13 -3.14
N ILE A 59 1.34 -4.65 -4.08
CA ILE A 59 1.57 -4.70 -5.52
C ILE A 59 2.08 -3.37 -6.05
N LEU A 60 1.50 -2.26 -5.57
CA LEU A 60 1.76 -0.90 -6.03
C LEU A 60 3.26 -0.55 -5.99
N ASP A 61 3.78 0.11 -7.03
CA ASP A 61 5.17 0.58 -7.05
C ASP A 61 5.42 1.49 -5.83
N THR A 62 6.43 1.13 -5.02
CA THR A 62 6.85 1.90 -3.85
C THR A 62 7.28 3.32 -4.21
N ARG A 63 7.73 3.54 -5.46
CA ARG A 63 8.12 4.84 -6.02
C ARG A 63 6.94 5.79 -6.29
N LEU A 64 5.70 5.33 -6.12
CA LEU A 64 4.52 6.19 -6.11
C LEU A 64 4.39 6.98 -4.79
N GLU A 65 5.09 6.61 -3.72
CA GLU A 65 5.15 7.34 -2.44
C GLU A 65 3.77 7.72 -1.82
N GLY A 66 2.73 6.94 -2.13
CA GLY A 66 1.35 7.22 -1.70
C GLY A 66 0.58 8.24 -2.56
N GLN A 67 1.17 8.76 -3.63
CA GLN A 67 0.58 9.73 -4.56
C GLN A 67 -0.41 9.08 -5.55
N TYR A 68 -1.41 8.37 -5.03
CA TYR A 68 -2.47 7.73 -5.80
C TYR A 68 -3.80 7.79 -5.04
N ASN A 69 -4.92 7.94 -5.75
CA ASN A 69 -6.24 7.70 -5.17
C ASN A 69 -6.42 6.18 -4.94
N LEU A 70 -6.79 5.79 -3.71
CA LEU A 70 -6.91 4.39 -3.31
C LEU A 70 -7.99 3.62 -4.09
N ASP A 71 -9.07 4.28 -4.50
CA ASP A 71 -10.15 3.64 -5.24
C ASP A 71 -9.80 3.49 -6.73
N GLY A 72 -9.10 4.46 -7.31
CA GLY A 72 -8.51 4.31 -8.65
C GLY A 72 -7.45 3.20 -8.71
N ALA A 73 -6.58 3.12 -7.70
CA ALA A 73 -5.63 2.02 -7.56
C ALA A 73 -6.32 0.65 -7.40
N GLN A 74 -7.48 0.58 -6.75
CA GLN A 74 -8.29 -0.64 -6.67
C GLN A 74 -8.91 -1.03 -8.03
N ALA A 75 -9.40 -0.06 -8.80
CA ALA A 75 -10.01 -0.32 -10.11
C ALA A 75 -8.96 -0.75 -11.16
N ILE A 76 -7.81 -0.09 -11.21
CA ILE A 76 -6.67 -0.51 -12.06
C ILE A 76 -6.19 -1.92 -11.67
N ALA A 77 -6.16 -2.24 -10.37
CA ALA A 77 -5.84 -3.59 -9.91
C ALA A 77 -6.89 -4.64 -10.34
N ALA A 78 -8.18 -4.31 -10.35
CA ALA A 78 -9.23 -5.21 -10.85
C ALA A 78 -9.05 -5.50 -12.36
N LEU A 79 -8.85 -4.46 -13.17
CA LEU A 79 -8.51 -4.62 -14.60
C LEU A 79 -7.24 -5.47 -14.79
N SER A 80 -6.22 -5.27 -13.95
CA SER A 80 -4.97 -6.05 -13.93
C SER A 80 -5.13 -7.51 -13.48
N LEU A 81 -6.30 -7.91 -12.97
CA LEU A 81 -6.64 -9.30 -12.65
C LEU A 81 -7.51 -9.95 -13.73
N GLU A 82 -8.47 -9.20 -14.27
CA GLU A 82 -9.48 -9.67 -15.23
C GLU A 82 -8.95 -9.73 -16.67
N CYS A 83 -8.21 -8.72 -17.11
CA CYS A 83 -7.60 -8.70 -18.45
C CYS A 83 -6.66 -9.90 -18.67
N PRO A 84 -5.73 -10.25 -17.75
CA PRO A 84 -4.92 -11.45 -17.87
C PRO A 84 -5.61 -12.71 -17.29
N SER A 85 -6.95 -12.80 -17.33
CA SER A 85 -7.67 -14.01 -16.91
C SER A 85 -7.34 -15.21 -17.81
N TYR A 86 -7.33 -16.41 -17.23
CA TYR A 86 -7.08 -17.67 -17.94
C TYR A 86 -8.17 -17.90 -19.01
N GLU A 87 -9.43 -17.81 -18.61
CA GLU A 87 -10.58 -18.00 -19.49
C GLU A 87 -10.83 -16.73 -20.33
N ALA A 88 -10.75 -16.86 -21.67
CA ALA A 88 -10.89 -15.71 -22.58
C ALA A 88 -12.26 -15.03 -22.52
N LYS A 89 -13.31 -15.74 -22.10
CA LYS A 89 -14.67 -15.22 -21.88
C LYS A 89 -14.77 -14.29 -20.67
N MET A 90 -13.89 -14.47 -19.67
CA MET A 90 -13.84 -13.66 -18.45
C MET A 90 -13.03 -12.37 -18.60
N ARG A 91 -12.37 -12.17 -19.75
CA ARG A 91 -11.68 -10.90 -20.07
C ARG A 91 -12.72 -9.89 -20.59
N PRO A 92 -12.63 -8.58 -20.26
CA PRO A 92 -13.51 -7.55 -20.79
C PRO A 92 -13.39 -7.34 -22.32
N THR A 93 -14.11 -6.37 -22.89
CA THR A 93 -13.78 -5.80 -24.22
C THR A 93 -12.75 -4.68 -24.08
N MET A 94 -12.05 -4.30 -25.16
CA MET A 94 -11.15 -3.13 -25.10
C MET A 94 -11.93 -1.85 -24.78
N ASP A 95 -13.13 -1.71 -25.35
CA ASP A 95 -14.07 -0.61 -25.11
C ASP A 95 -14.35 -0.44 -23.61
N ALA A 96 -14.70 -1.53 -22.91
CA ALA A 96 -14.95 -1.49 -21.47
C ALA A 96 -13.69 -1.19 -20.64
N VAL A 97 -12.51 -1.65 -21.10
CA VAL A 97 -11.23 -1.28 -20.47
C VAL A 97 -10.94 0.21 -20.62
N VAL A 98 -11.22 0.78 -21.80
CA VAL A 98 -11.04 2.21 -22.08
C VAL A 98 -11.99 3.05 -21.23
N THR A 99 -13.29 2.75 -21.22
CA THR A 99 -14.29 3.48 -20.40
C THR A 99 -13.91 3.51 -18.92
N ILE A 100 -13.49 2.38 -18.34
CA ILE A 100 -13.07 2.34 -16.93
C ILE A 100 -11.79 3.17 -16.69
N LEU A 101 -10.87 3.25 -17.65
CA LEU A 101 -9.66 4.07 -17.52
C LEU A 101 -9.94 5.57 -17.71
N GLU A 102 -10.91 5.94 -18.55
CA GLU A 102 -11.39 7.31 -18.75
C GLU A 102 -12.09 7.83 -17.49
N GLU A 103 -13.02 7.06 -16.90
CA GLU A 103 -13.68 7.38 -15.62
C GLU A 103 -12.68 7.65 -14.48
N LEU A 104 -11.56 6.92 -14.46
CA LEU A 104 -10.48 7.09 -13.47
C LEU A 104 -9.57 8.30 -13.76
N GLN A 105 -9.49 8.75 -15.00
CA GLN A 105 -8.76 9.96 -15.36
C GLN A 105 -9.56 11.22 -14.98
N ASP A 106 -10.84 11.26 -15.34
CA ASP A 106 -11.74 12.39 -15.06
C ASP A 106 -11.95 12.61 -13.55
N SER A 107 -12.09 11.52 -12.79
CA SER A 107 -12.20 11.61 -11.32
C SER A 107 -10.90 12.10 -10.65
N GLY A 108 -9.72 11.77 -11.21
CA GLY A 108 -8.44 12.28 -10.74
C GLY A 108 -8.20 13.78 -11.03
N GLU A 109 -8.71 14.28 -12.16
CA GLU A 109 -8.70 15.72 -12.49
C GLU A 109 -9.52 16.55 -11.48
N ALA A 110 -10.65 16.01 -11.00
CA ALA A 110 -11.56 16.72 -10.11
C ALA A 110 -10.95 17.05 -8.73
N GLU A 111 -10.20 16.11 -8.14
CA GLU A 111 -9.50 16.36 -6.86
C GLU A 111 -8.36 17.39 -7.03
N LYS A 112 -7.62 17.32 -8.14
CA LYS A 112 -6.46 18.19 -8.40
C LYS A 112 -6.81 19.67 -8.55
N ARG A 113 -8.07 19.98 -8.88
CA ARG A 113 -8.62 21.34 -8.95
C ARG A 113 -8.98 21.91 -7.55
N GLN A 114 -9.04 21.09 -6.52
CA GLN A 114 -9.29 21.50 -5.12
C GLN A 114 -7.99 21.69 -4.34
N GLY A 115 -7.13 22.60 -4.83
CA GLY A 115 -5.93 23.03 -4.10
C GLY A 115 -6.27 23.53 -2.69
N PRO A 116 -5.38 23.33 -1.69
CA PRO A 116 -5.70 23.58 -0.29
C PRO A 116 -6.04 25.06 -0.07
N LYS A 117 -7.28 25.34 0.35
CA LYS A 117 -7.70 26.67 0.80
C LYS A 117 -7.01 26.99 2.13
N ALA A 118 -5.78 27.50 2.04
CA ALA A 118 -5.03 28.06 3.15
C ALA A 118 -5.81 29.24 3.75
N GLY A 119 -6.59 28.96 4.79
CA GLY A 119 -7.47 29.94 5.41
C GLY A 119 -6.65 31.01 6.12
N THR A 120 -6.67 32.23 5.59
CA THR A 120 -6.03 33.41 6.20
C THR A 120 -6.59 33.67 7.60
N LYS A 121 -5.87 33.20 8.62
CA LYS A 121 -6.05 33.64 10.01
C LYS A 121 -4.80 34.43 10.42
N GLN A 122 -4.96 35.75 10.42
CA GLN A 122 -3.95 36.69 10.90
C GLN A 122 -3.67 36.43 12.39
N ALA A 123 -2.40 36.52 12.78
CA ALA A 123 -2.01 36.56 14.18
C ALA A 123 -1.94 38.02 14.67
N PRO A 124 -2.48 38.34 15.86
CA PRO A 124 -2.02 39.47 16.66
C PRO A 124 -0.90 39.03 17.62
N ALA A 125 -0.13 40.00 18.12
CA ALA A 125 1.04 39.77 18.99
C ALA A 125 0.91 40.48 20.36
N ALA A 126 1.96 40.35 21.18
CA ALA A 126 2.27 41.12 22.41
C ALA A 126 1.54 40.77 23.74
N ALA A 127 2.21 39.95 24.55
CA ALA A 127 2.79 40.27 25.87
C ALA A 127 1.95 40.78 27.09
N ALA A 128 2.44 40.34 28.26
CA ALA A 128 2.50 41.03 29.57
C ALA A 128 1.40 40.87 30.66
N ALA A 129 1.70 39.96 31.61
CA ALA A 129 1.83 40.21 33.07
C ALA A 129 0.61 40.43 34.03
N SER A 130 0.57 39.54 35.05
CA SER A 130 0.26 39.82 36.49
C SER A 130 -1.22 40.00 36.92
N ALA A 131 -1.68 39.65 38.14
CA ALA A 131 -1.09 38.94 39.29
C ALA A 131 -2.16 38.24 40.20
N SER A 132 -1.69 37.28 41.00
CA SER A 132 -2.09 36.83 42.37
C SER A 132 -3.44 37.27 43.00
N LYS A 133 -4.15 36.47 43.82
CA LYS A 133 -3.71 35.73 45.04
C LYS A 133 -4.75 34.66 45.49
N SER A 134 -4.37 33.87 46.51
CA SER A 134 -5.24 33.24 47.56
C SER A 134 -5.74 31.80 47.31
N SER A 135 -5.81 30.87 48.29
CA SER A 135 -4.93 30.56 49.45
C SER A 135 -5.50 29.36 50.24
N ARG A 136 -4.66 28.35 50.54
CA ARG A 136 -4.90 27.15 51.41
C ARG A 136 -5.57 25.96 50.67
N LYS A 137 -5.31 24.69 51.04
CA LYS A 137 -4.86 24.18 52.36
C LYS A 137 -3.84 23.01 52.27
N LEU A 138 -3.00 22.91 53.30
CA LEU A 138 -1.89 21.96 53.48
C LEU A 138 -2.29 20.67 54.22
N ARG A 139 -1.80 19.51 53.77
CA ARG A 139 -1.16 18.40 54.57
C ARG A 139 -0.65 17.32 53.58
N ARG A 140 0.61 16.84 53.59
CA ARG A 140 1.43 16.14 54.61
C ARG A 140 0.93 14.70 54.91
N ARG A 141 1.78 13.65 54.93
CA ARG A 141 3.22 13.51 54.52
C ARG A 141 3.71 12.04 54.68
N THR A 142 4.56 11.52 53.76
CA THR A 142 5.70 10.56 54.01
C THR A 142 5.39 9.14 54.59
N LEU A 143 6.25 8.10 54.61
CA LEU A 143 7.63 7.84 54.09
C LEU A 143 7.93 6.31 54.01
N GLY A 144 8.88 5.91 53.14
CA GLY A 144 9.82 4.78 53.34
C GLY A 144 9.39 3.37 52.88
N GLY A 145 10.32 2.47 52.47
CA GLY A 145 11.72 2.69 52.08
C GLY A 145 12.66 1.46 52.15
N THR A 146 13.63 1.37 51.23
CA THR A 146 14.81 0.44 51.21
C THR A 146 14.49 -1.05 50.92
N LYS A 147 15.38 -1.93 50.40
CA LYS A 147 16.86 -1.91 50.18
C LYS A 147 17.28 -2.49 48.80
N GLU A 148 18.57 -2.37 48.50
CA GLU A 148 19.37 -2.97 47.40
C GLU A 148 19.62 -4.51 47.59
N THR A 149 20.25 -5.30 46.69
CA THR A 149 21.04 -4.98 45.47
C THR A 149 20.54 -5.75 44.19
N THR A 150 21.20 -6.64 43.43
CA THR A 150 22.51 -7.37 43.46
C THR A 150 22.95 -7.76 42.02
N VAL A 151 24.08 -8.48 41.83
CA VAL A 151 24.85 -8.60 40.57
C VAL A 151 24.72 -9.95 39.82
N GLY A 152 24.28 -9.92 38.55
CA GLY A 152 24.63 -10.84 37.43
C GLY A 152 24.49 -12.38 37.60
N PRO A 153 25.02 -13.19 36.65
CA PRO A 153 25.42 -12.92 35.26
C PRO A 153 24.64 -13.77 34.22
N ASN A 154 24.97 -13.64 32.92
CA ASN A 154 24.46 -14.47 31.82
C ASN A 154 25.49 -15.56 31.40
N PRO A 155 25.11 -16.85 31.35
CA PRO A 155 25.84 -17.89 30.62
C PRO A 155 25.10 -18.48 29.41
N LYS A 156 25.90 -18.98 28.46
CA LYS A 156 25.56 -19.51 27.12
C LYS A 156 24.84 -20.88 27.14
N PRO A 157 24.20 -21.31 26.03
CA PRO A 157 23.51 -22.60 25.93
C PRO A 157 24.46 -23.82 25.99
N LEU A 158 23.89 -24.98 26.35
CA LEU A 158 24.58 -26.28 26.38
C LEU A 158 23.87 -27.32 25.49
N LEU A 159 24.67 -28.20 24.89
CA LEU A 159 24.24 -29.36 24.12
C LEU A 159 23.84 -30.52 25.07
N ALA A 160 22.96 -31.43 24.63
CA ALA A 160 23.38 -32.77 24.15
C ALA A 160 22.29 -33.86 24.30
N ARG A 161 22.25 -34.76 23.28
CA ARG A 161 21.89 -36.20 23.38
C ARG A 161 20.43 -36.55 23.79
N SER A 162 19.90 -37.76 23.54
CA SER A 162 20.38 -38.89 22.71
C SER A 162 19.21 -39.80 22.32
N ARG A 163 19.23 -40.31 21.08
CA ARG A 163 19.24 -41.75 20.74
C ARG A 163 19.53 -41.92 19.25
#